data_AF-A0A967I682-F1
#
_entry.id   AF-A0A967I682-F1
#
_cell.length_a   1.000
_cell.length_b   1.000
_cell.length_c   1.000
_cell.angle_alpha   90.00
_cell.angle_beta   90.00
_cell.angle_gamma   90.00
#
_symmetry.space_group_name_H-M   'P 1'
#
loop_
_entity.id
_entity.type
_entity.pdbx_description
1 polymer ?
#
loop_
_entity_poly.entity_id
_entity_poly.type
_entity_poly.pdbx_seq_one_letter_code
_entity_poly.pdbx_strand_id
1 'polypeptide(L)' 'MNSLYTYLFLAALLFSLGIFGVFQRRSLIGMLIAIELMLSGASINFMAFNR' A
#
# COMPACT_ATOMS: atom_id res chain seq x y z
N MET A 1 13.06 -2.00 -19.34
CA MET A 1 12.15 -0.86 -19.57
C MET A 1 11.36 -0.62 -18.28
N ASN A 2 11.73 0.47 -17.60
CA ASN A 2 10.97 1.20 -16.56
C ASN A 2 10.68 0.51 -15.21
N SER A 3 11.70 0.06 -14.48
CA SER A 3 11.57 -0.42 -13.08
C SER A 3 10.80 0.54 -12.16
N LEU A 4 10.88 1.86 -12.40
CA LEU A 4 10.09 2.89 -11.71
C LEU A 4 8.58 2.67 -11.82
N TYR A 5 8.09 2.33 -13.02
CA TYR A 5 6.66 2.08 -13.25
C TYR A 5 6.21 0.81 -12.53
N THR A 6 7.05 -0.23 -12.47
CA THR A 6 6.78 -1.45 -11.72
C THR A 6 6.67 -1.16 -10.21
N TYR A 7 7.55 -0.34 -9.64
CA TYR A 7 7.46 0.06 -8.24
C TYR A 7 6.21 0.89 -7.95
N LEU A 8 5.87 1.82 -8.84
CA LEU A 8 4.69 2.66 -8.69
C LEU A 8 3.39 1.84 -8.78
N PHE A 9 3.35 0.89 -9.72
CA PHE A 9 2.23 -0.05 -9.88
C PHE A 9 2.10 -0.98 -8.67
N LEU A 10 3.21 -1.54 -8.19
CA LEU A 10 3.22 -2.40 -7.00
C LEU A 10 2.76 -1.64 -5.75
N ALA A 11 3.23 -0.41 -5.57
CA ALA A 11 2.78 0.46 -4.48
C ALA A 11 1.28 0.78 -4.55
N ALA A 12 0.76 1.11 -5.74
CA ALA A 12 -0.66 1.37 -5.95
C ALA A 12 -1.54 0.13 -5.69
N LEU A 13 -1.05 -1.06 -6.08
CA LEU A 13 -1.74 -2.33 -5.84
C LEU A 13 -1.78 -2.66 -4.34
N LEU A 14 -0.66 -2.53 -3.63
CA LEU A 14 -0.57 -2.70 -2.18
C LEU A 14 -1.47 -1.72 -1.42
N PHE A 15 -1.49 -0.45 -1.84
CA PHE A 15 -2.33 0.58 -1.25
C PHE A 15 -3.82 0.30 -1.45
N SER A 16 -4.22 -0.13 -2.65
CA SER A 16 -5.61 -0.49 -2.97
C SER A 16 -6.09 -1.71 -2.18
N LEU A 17 -5.23 -2.72 -2.00
CA LEU A 17 -5.50 -3.88 -1.15
C LEU A 17 -5.60 -3.49 0.33
N GLY A 18 -4.76 -2.55 0.79
CA GLY A 18 -4.84 -1.97 2.13
C GLY A 18 -6.19 -1.29 2.37
N ILE A 19 -6.63 -0.43 1.46
CA ILE A 19 -7.96 0.23 1.53
C ILE A 19 -9.07 -0.82 1.59
N PHE A 20 -9.04 -1.81 0.70
CA PHE A 20 -10.04 -2.89 0.70
C PHE A 20 -10.06 -3.65 2.05
N GLY A 21 -8.89 -3.91 2.61
CA GLY A 21 -8.74 -4.54 3.93
C GLY A 21 -9.32 -3.71 5.08
N VAL A 22 -9.24 -2.38 5.01
CA VAL A 22 -9.82 -1.46 6.00
C VAL A 22 -11.36 -1.56 6.00
N PHE A 23 -11.99 -1.56 4.82
CA PHE A 23 -13.45 -1.65 4.71
C PHE A 23 -14.02 -3.02 5.09
N GLN A 24 -13.29 -4.11 4.81
CA GLN A 24 -13.79 -5.46 5.04
C GLN A 24 -13.75 -5.89 6.52
N ARG A 25 -12.90 -5.26 7.36
CA ARG A 25 -12.66 -5.70 8.74
C ARG A 25 -13.52 -4.94 9.74
N ARG A 26 -14.38 -5.67 10.47
CA ARG A 26 -15.17 -5.16 11.61
C ARG A 26 -14.36 -4.92 12.89
N SER A 27 -13.16 -5.50 13.00
CA SER A 27 -12.30 -5.42 14.18
C SER A 27 -11.26 -4.32 14.03
N LEU A 28 -11.04 -3.53 15.10
CA LEU A 28 -10.00 -2.50 15.15
C LEU A 28 -8.61 -3.05 14.83
N ILE A 29 -8.26 -4.24 15.34
CA ILE A 29 -6.97 -4.88 15.07
C ILE A 29 -6.84 -5.22 13.57
N GLY A 30 -7.92 -5.69 12.94
CA GLY A 30 -7.95 -5.97 11.51
C GLY A 30 -7.80 -4.70 10.67
N MET A 31 -8.41 -3.59 11.10
CA MET A 31 -8.20 -2.28 10.48
C MET A 31 -6.76 -1.79 10.63
N LEU A 32 -6.14 -1.94 11.81
CA LEU A 32 -4.74 -1.54 12.03
C LEU A 32 -3.77 -2.32 11.13
N ILE A 33 -3.97 -3.63 10.96
CA ILE A 33 -3.15 -4.44 10.04
C ILE A 33 -3.31 -3.97 8.58
N ALA A 34 -4.53 -3.62 8.18
CA ALA A 34 -4.79 -3.08 6.84
C ALA A 34 -4.15 -1.69 6.64
N ILE A 35 -4.12 -0.87 7.68
CA ILE A 35 -3.44 0.44 7.68
C ILE A 35 -1.92 0.25 7.59
N GLU A 36 -1.33 -0.67 8.36
CA GLU A 36 0.11 -1.02 8.26
C GLU A 36 0.48 -1.45 6.83
N LEU A 37 -0.36 -2.29 6.21
CA LEU A 37 -0.19 -2.71 4.81
C LEU A 37 -0.27 -1.51 3.83
N MET A 38 -1.22 -0.60 4.06
CA MET A 38 -1.38 0.63 3.26
C MET A 38 -0.16 1.55 3.40
N LEU A 39 0.37 1.73 4.62
CA LEU A 39 1.56 2.52 4.91
C LEU A 39 2.82 1.92 4.29
N SER A 40 2.92 0.58 4.22
CA SER A 40 4.00 -0.10 3.52
C SER A 40 4.01 0.22 2.01
N GLY A 41 2.84 0.18 1.36
CA GLY A 41 2.67 0.60 -0.02
C GLY A 41 3.02 2.08 -0.26
N ALA A 42 2.58 2.97 0.63
CA ALA A 42 2.90 4.40 0.57
C ALA A 42 4.41 4.67 0.71
N SER A 43 5.10 3.91 1.57
CA SER A 43 6.55 4.00 1.75
C SER A 43 7.32 3.59 0.50
N ILE A 44 6.86 2.55 -0.21
CA ILE A 44 7.43 2.15 -1.51
C ILE A 44 7.21 3.23 -2.57
N ASN A 45 6.03 3.87 -2.58
CA ASN A 45 5.73 5.00 -3.47
C ASN A 45 6.69 6.17 -3.21
N PHE A 46 6.86 6.56 -1.94
CA PHE A 46 7.80 7.60 -1.54
C PHE A 46 9.24 7.28 -1.93
N MET A 47 9.70 6.04 -1.71
CA MET A 47 11.04 5.63 -2.10
C MET A 47 11.23 5.58 -3.62
N ALA A 48 10.15 5.34 -4.39
CA ALA A 48 10.15 5.41 -5.84
C ALA A 48 10.11 6.84 -6.39
N PHE A 49 9.60 7.79 -5.62
CA PHE A 49 9.60 9.21 -5.95
C PHE A 49 10.89 9.94 -5.52
N ASN A 50 11.56 9.43 -4.48
CA ASN A 50 12.81 9.96 -3.92
C ASN A 50 14.07 9.38 -4.60
N ARG A 51 13.93 8.75 -5.76
CA ARG A 51 15.03 8.25 -6.61
C ARG A 51 14.97 8.95 -7.95
#